data_AF-A0A519BQC5-F1
#
_entry.id   AF-A0A519BQC5-F1
#
_cell.length_a   1.000
_cell.length_b   1.000
_cell.length_c   1.000
_cell.angle_alpha   90.00
_cell.angle_beta   90.00
_cell.angle_gamma   90.00
#
_symmetry.space_group_name_H-M   'P 1'
#
loop_
_entity.id
_entity.type
_entity.pdbx_description
1 polymer ?
#
loop_
_entity_poly.entity_id
_entity_poly.type
_entity_poly.pdbx_seq_one_letter_code
_entity_poly.pdbx_strand_id
1 'polypeptide(L)'
;MVRLSNLEKNTIIDLAGQYFGHNVKIYLFGSRVYDEKKGGDIDLYIETHKNIDRQTEIKFLADFHKLATERKIDLIVKTPSSKEKSIYETARTEGLLLC
;
A
#
# COMPACT_ATOMS: atom_id res chain seq x y z
N MET A 1 4.99 -4.91 17.00
CA MET A 1 5.68 -5.54 15.85
C MET A 1 4.80 -5.36 14.62
N VAL A 2 5.38 -5.03 13.46
CA VAL A 2 4.63 -4.69 12.23
C VAL A 2 4.04 -5.97 11.61
N ARG A 3 2.77 -5.93 11.20
CA ARG A 3 1.98 -7.07 10.67
C ARG A 3 2.30 -7.54 9.24
N LEU A 4 3.39 -7.08 8.63
CA LEU A 4 3.83 -7.55 7.32
C LEU A 4 4.97 -8.55 7.50
N SER A 5 4.83 -9.73 6.88
CA SER A 5 5.98 -10.60 6.69
C SER A 5 7.03 -9.91 5.82
N ASN A 6 8.28 -10.34 5.93
CA ASN A 6 9.35 -9.81 5.07
C ASN A 6 9.04 -10.03 3.58
N LEU A 7 8.39 -11.16 3.24
CA LEU A 7 7.92 -11.42 1.88
C LEU A 7 6.89 -10.39 1.44
N GLU A 8 5.84 -10.15 2.22
CA GLU A 8 4.81 -9.16 1.89
C GLU A 8 5.41 -7.76 1.74
N LYS A 9 6.27 -7.34 2.69
CA LYS A 9 6.90 -6.01 2.65
C LYS A 9 7.76 -5.83 1.39
N ASN A 10 8.64 -6.79 1.10
CA ASN A 10 9.53 -6.68 -0.05
C ASN A 10 8.76 -6.70 -1.37
N THR A 11 7.78 -7.61 -1.51
CA THR A 11 6.95 -7.68 -2.71
C THR A 11 6.13 -6.41 -2.92
N ILE A 12 5.61 -5.76 -1.86
CA ILE A 12 4.94 -4.46 -1.96
C ILE A 12 5.89 -3.41 -2.55
N ILE A 13 7.10 -3.29 -2.02
CA ILE A 13 8.08 -2.27 -2.45
C ILE A 13 8.46 -2.50 -3.92
N ASP A 14 8.75 -3.75 -4.29
CA ASP A 14 9.16 -4.10 -5.65
C ASP A 14 8.05 -3.84 -6.67
N LEU A 15 6.83 -4.33 -6.40
CA LEU A 15 5.70 -4.13 -7.30
C LEU A 15 5.27 -2.66 -7.37
N ALA A 16 5.37 -1.92 -6.26
CA ALA A 16 5.04 -0.50 -6.27
C ALA A 16 6.01 0.29 -7.16
N GLY A 17 7.30 -0.04 -7.13
CA GLY A 17 8.29 0.51 -8.05
C GLY A 17 7.95 0.24 -9.52
N GLN A 18 7.50 -0.97 -9.84
CA GLN A 18 7.14 -1.39 -11.20
C GLN A 18 5.87 -0.70 -11.72
N TYR A 19 4.81 -0.67 -10.91
CA TYR A 19 3.48 -0.20 -11.34
C TYR A 19 3.30 1.30 -11.16
N PHE A 20 3.79 1.86 -10.05
CA PHE A 20 3.56 3.25 -9.67
C PHE A 20 4.77 4.16 -9.94
N GLY A 21 5.93 3.60 -10.29
CA GLY A 21 7.14 4.32 -10.69
C GLY A 21 8.18 4.45 -9.59
N HIS A 22 9.24 5.20 -9.87
CA HIS A 22 10.33 5.43 -8.91
C HIS A 22 9.97 6.51 -7.89
N ASN A 23 10.59 6.46 -6.70
CA ASN A 23 10.39 7.41 -5.60
C ASN A 23 8.94 7.49 -5.08
N VAL A 24 8.26 6.34 -5.06
CA VAL A 24 6.95 6.23 -4.42
C VAL A 24 7.11 6.14 -2.91
N LYS A 25 6.20 6.79 -2.18
CA LYS A 25 6.12 6.63 -0.72
C LYS A 25 5.06 5.62 -0.40
N ILE A 26 5.42 4.64 0.43
CA ILE A 26 4.52 3.56 0.78
C ILE A 26 4.30 3.55 2.28
N TYR A 27 3.05 3.61 2.70
CA TYR A 27 2.64 3.60 4.10
C TYR A 27 1.73 2.41 4.36
N LEU A 28 2.06 1.63 5.38
CA LEU A 28 1.09 0.73 6.01
C LEU A 28 0.33 1.54 7.06
N PHE A 29 -0.98 1.68 6.92
CA PHE A 29 -1.80 2.48 7.84
C PHE A 29 -2.98 1.68 8.40
N GLY A 30 -3.94 2.35 9.04
CA GLY A 30 -5.14 1.72 9.59
C GLY A 30 -4.99 1.19 11.02
N SER A 31 -6.12 0.84 11.65
CA SER A 31 -6.23 0.48 13.07
C SER A 31 -5.47 -0.79 13.47
N ARG A 32 -4.96 -1.52 12.48
CA ARG A 32 -4.42 -2.86 12.60
C ARG A 32 -2.91 -2.95 12.52
N VAL A 33 -2.18 -1.84 12.55
CA VAL A 33 -0.70 -1.85 12.49
C VAL A 33 -0.07 -2.74 13.60
N TYR A 34 -0.75 -2.97 14.74
CA TYR A 34 -0.17 -3.60 15.94
C TYR A 34 -0.95 -4.77 16.59
N ASP A 35 -2.15 -5.14 16.13
CA ASP A 35 -2.95 -6.17 16.82
C ASP A 35 -2.33 -7.60 16.58
N GLU A 36 -2.70 -8.66 17.29
CA GLU A 36 -2.03 -9.98 17.21
C GLU A 36 -2.88 -11.09 16.57
N LYS A 37 -4.12 -10.76 16.13
CA LYS A 37 -5.02 -11.74 15.48
C LYS A 37 -4.69 -11.96 13.99
N LYS A 38 -4.57 -13.23 13.58
CA LYS A 38 -4.40 -13.63 12.17
C LYS A 38 -5.68 -13.36 11.36
N GLY A 39 -5.54 -12.86 10.13
CA GLY A 39 -6.63 -12.83 9.13
C GLY A 39 -7.28 -11.48 8.83
N GLY A 40 -6.58 -10.35 8.99
CA GLY A 40 -7.11 -9.03 8.67
C GLY A 40 -6.60 -8.43 7.36
N ASP A 41 -7.41 -7.54 6.77
CA ASP A 41 -7.09 -6.72 5.60
C ASP A 41 -5.78 -5.91 5.80
N ILE A 42 -5.08 -5.64 4.70
CA ILE A 42 -3.87 -4.80 4.65
C ILE A 42 -4.28 -3.42 4.11
N ASP A 43 -4.28 -2.40 4.95
CA ASP A 43 -4.52 -1.01 4.53
C ASP A 43 -3.21 -0.41 4.00
N LEU A 44 -3.14 -0.19 2.68
CA LEU A 44 -1.94 0.28 2.00
C LEU A 44 -2.18 1.64 1.35
N TYR A 45 -1.33 2.60 1.68
CA TYR A 45 -1.36 3.92 1.07
C TYR A 45 -0.09 4.16 0.25
N ILE A 46 -0.26 4.56 -1.00
CA ILE A 46 0.84 4.83 -1.93
C ILE A 46 0.72 6.25 -2.48
N GLU A 47 1.79 7.02 -2.34
CA GLU A 47 1.96 8.31 -3.02
C GLU A 47 2.89 8.18 -4.21
N THR A 48 2.45 8.64 -5.36
CA THR A 48 3.25 8.64 -6.59
C THR A 48 3.15 9.97 -7.33
N HIS A 49 4.20 10.29 -8.06
CA HIS A 49 4.25 11.41 -9.01
C HIS A 49 3.67 11.06 -10.38
N LYS A 50 3.21 9.82 -10.58
CA LYS A 50 2.61 9.34 -11.83
C LYS A 50 1.07 9.39 -11.74
N ASN A 51 0.41 9.71 -12.85
CA ASN A 51 -1.03 9.47 -12.96
C ASN A 51 -1.26 7.98 -13.23
N ILE A 52 -2.00 7.36 -12.32
CA ILE A 52 -2.28 5.93 -12.31
C ILE A 52 -3.76 5.72 -12.64
N ASP A 53 -4.03 4.77 -13.53
CA ASP A 53 -5.38 4.37 -13.84
C ASP A 53 -5.81 3.18 -12.96
N ARG A 54 -7.13 2.97 -12.91
CA ARG A 54 -7.73 1.88 -12.14
C ARG A 54 -7.19 0.50 -12.55
N GLN A 55 -6.86 0.32 -13.83
CA GLN A 55 -6.36 -0.96 -14.33
C GLN A 55 -4.96 -1.29 -13.79
N THR A 56 -4.08 -0.29 -13.67
CA THR A 56 -2.77 -0.43 -13.05
C THR A 56 -2.88 -0.84 -11.58
N GLU A 57 -3.78 -0.21 -10.81
CA GLU A 57 -4.06 -0.61 -9.42
C GLU A 57 -4.52 -2.06 -9.31
N ILE A 58 -5.43 -2.50 -10.19
CA ILE A 58 -5.93 -3.87 -10.20
C ILE A 58 -4.82 -4.88 -10.51
N LYS A 59 -3.93 -4.58 -11.47
CA LYS A 59 -2.79 -5.45 -11.80
C LYS A 59 -1.82 -5.57 -10.63
N PHE A 60 -1.49 -4.45 -9.98
CA PHE A 60 -0.68 -4.45 -8.76
C PHE A 60 -1.29 -5.36 -7.69
N LEU A 61 -2.59 -5.22 -7.42
CA LEU A 61 -3.29 -6.04 -6.41
C LEU A 61 -3.28 -7.53 -6.77
N ALA A 62 -3.53 -7.87 -8.02
CA ALA A 62 -3.54 -9.25 -8.49
C ALA A 62 -2.16 -9.91 -8.37
N ASP A 63 -1.10 -9.21 -8.77
CA ASP A 63 0.27 -9.72 -8.67
C ASP A 63 0.72 -9.84 -7.22
N PHE A 64 0.40 -8.85 -6.38
CA PHE A 64 0.75 -8.91 -4.97
C PHE A 64 0.06 -10.10 -4.27
N HIS A 65 -1.23 -10.31 -4.56
CA HIS A 65 -1.97 -11.45 -4.04
C HIS A 65 -1.30 -12.78 -4.44
N LYS A 66 -1.03 -12.93 -5.74
CA LYS A 66 -0.41 -14.15 -6.29
C LYS A 66 0.97 -14.46 -5.68
N LEU A 67 1.75 -13.43 -5.37
CA LEU A 67 3.16 -13.59 -4.98
C LEU A 67 3.38 -13.67 -3.47
N ALA A 68 2.50 -13.05 -2.67
CA ALA A 68 2.83 -12.81 -1.27
C ALA A 68 1.70 -13.04 -0.26
N THR A 69 0.42 -12.96 -0.65
CA THR A 69 -0.66 -13.00 0.34
C THR A 69 -2.03 -13.34 -0.23
N GLU A 70 -2.82 -14.12 0.51
CA GLU A 70 -4.25 -14.32 0.23
C GLU A 70 -5.13 -13.29 0.97
N ARG A 71 -4.50 -12.31 1.64
CA ARG A 71 -5.20 -11.28 2.42
C ARG A 71 -5.75 -10.21 1.48
N LYS A 72 -6.95 -9.73 1.78
CA LYS A 72 -7.52 -8.55 1.12
C LYS A 72 -6.64 -7.33 1.40
N ILE A 73 -6.45 -6.49 0.38
CA ILE A 73 -5.69 -5.25 0.47
C ILE A 73 -6.63 -4.09 0.18
N ASP A 74 -6.74 -3.17 1.13
CA ASP A 74 -7.42 -1.89 0.94
C ASP A 74 -6.39 -0.85 0.48
N LEU A 75 -6.28 -0.72 -0.84
CA LEU A 75 -5.32 0.15 -1.50
C LEU A 75 -5.89 1.55 -1.72
N ILE A 76 -5.15 2.55 -1.26
CA ILE A 76 -5.38 3.96 -1.57
C ILE A 76 -4.15 4.50 -2.30
N VAL A 77 -4.37 5.03 -3.51
CA VAL A 77 -3.31 5.69 -4.29
C VAL A 77 -3.57 7.19 -4.34
N LYS A 78 -2.56 7.98 -4.01
CA LYS A 78 -2.53 9.42 -4.27
C LYS A 78 -1.65 9.69 -5.47
N THR A 79 -2.26 10.24 -6.51
CA THR A 79 -1.62 10.70 -7.74
C THR A 79 -1.56 12.23 -7.78
N PRO A 80 -0.81 12.85 -8.71
CA PRO A 80 -0.77 14.31 -8.84
C PRO A 80 -2.13 14.95 -9.12
N SER A 81 -3.04 14.21 -9.78
CA SER A 81 -4.40 14.68 -10.10
C SER A 81 -5.41 14.43 -8.97
N SER A 82 -5.02 13.76 -7.89
CA SER A 82 -5.89 13.50 -6.75
C SER A 82 -6.12 14.78 -5.96
N LYS A 83 -7.39 15.06 -5.63
CA LYS A 83 -7.72 16.07 -4.61
C LYS A 83 -7.28 15.57 -3.24
N GLU A 84 -6.78 16.47 -2.38
CA GLU A 84 -6.39 16.10 -1.02
C GLU A 84 -7.60 15.57 -0.24
N LYS A 85 -7.38 14.53 0.58
CA LYS A 85 -8.37 13.87 1.42
C LYS A 85 -7.78 13.69 2.81
N SER A 86 -8.61 13.77 3.85
CA SER A 86 -8.18 13.58 5.25
C SER A 86 -7.44 12.24 5.46
N ILE A 87 -7.86 11.19 4.76
CA ILE A 87 -7.21 9.87 4.85
C ILE A 87 -5.75 9.87 4.39
N TYR A 88 -5.35 10.79 3.51
CA TYR A 88 -3.95 10.93 3.10
C TYR A 88 -3.10 11.47 4.25
N GLU A 89 -3.61 12.45 4.99
CA GLU A 89 -2.93 12.97 6.17
C GLU A 89 -2.83 11.91 7.25
N THR A 90 -3.93 11.22 7.58
CA THR A 90 -3.94 10.11 8.54
C THR A 90 -2.90 9.04 8.17
N ALA A 91 -2.85 8.62 6.90
CA ALA A 91 -1.89 7.62 6.45
C ALA A 91 -0.43 8.09 6.57
N ARG A 92 -0.14 9.38 6.32
CA ARG A 92 1.21 9.94 6.50
C ARG A 92 1.62 10.08 7.97
N THR A 93 0.68 10.45 8.85
CA THR A 93 0.98 10.78 10.25
C THR A 93 0.96 9.56 11.16
N GLU A 94 0.03 8.64 10.94
CA GLU A 94 -0.16 7.45 11.77
C GLU A 94 0.37 6.18 11.12
N GLY A 95 0.55 6.20 9.80
CA GLY A 95 1.07 5.05 9.06
C GLY A 95 2.56 4.85 9.25
N LEU A 96 2.96 3.59 9.12
CA LEU A 96 4.36 3.20 9.06
C LEU A 96 4.89 3.33 7.64
N LEU A 97 5.89 4.21 7.45
CA LEU A 97 6.61 4.32 6.19
C LEU A 97 7.44 3.05 5.90
N LEU A 98 7.27 2.48 4.71
CA LEU A 98 7.97 1.28 4.25
C LEU A 98 9.16 1.60 3.33
N CYS A 99 9.00 2.60 2.46
CA CYS A 99 10.04 3.20 1.62
C CYS A 99 9.61 4.60 1.16
#